data_AF-A0A356T3F6-F1
#
_entry.id   AF-A0A356T3F6-F1
#
_cell.length_a   1.000
_cell.length_b   1.000
_cell.length_c   1.000
_cell.angle_alpha   90.00
_cell.angle_beta   90.00
_cell.angle_gamma   90.00
#
_symmetry.space_group_name_H-M   'P 1'
#
loop_
_entity.id
_entity.type
_entity.pdbx_description
1 polymer ?
#
loop_
_entity_poly.entity_id
_entity_poly.type
_entity_poly.pdbx_seq_one_letter_code
_entity_poly.pdbx_strand_id
1 'polypeptide(L)'
;MIETRRGPREALIVTPDREMVVGRDRLDDLRRVDDPGALDWTILDAARRHPNANYLIFRARGEDGGVRYRFDDALSDDEARELAGRMVRSQLKTYRRLVAAGMHLLLHAELGFREVELFRSETRVALAEIERASGLPDAVQALDAWILQHLTYFFAISYAKLIEETLPSLLPLLERRAPQLRERVEAARAAV
;
A
#
# COMPACT_ATOMS: atom_id res chain seq x y z
N MET A 1 9.71 -3.13 16.99
CA MET A 1 10.54 -1.91 16.95
C MET A 1 11.85 -2.28 16.29
N ILE A 2 12.36 -1.44 15.38
CA ILE A 2 13.65 -1.65 14.71
C ILE A 2 14.52 -0.42 14.98
N GLU A 3 15.71 -0.63 15.51
CA GLU A 3 16.68 0.44 15.73
C GLU A 3 17.29 0.89 14.41
N THR A 4 17.32 2.20 14.18
CA THR A 4 17.98 2.80 13.02
C THR A 4 18.96 3.90 13.44
N ARG A 5 19.74 4.41 12.48
CA ARG A 5 20.66 5.54 12.71
C ARG A 5 19.94 6.83 13.13
N ARG A 6 18.62 6.93 12.94
CA ARG A 6 17.81 8.09 13.32
C ARG A 6 16.78 7.73 14.41
N GLY A 7 17.07 6.71 15.22
CA GLY A 7 16.25 6.28 16.36
C GLY A 7 15.29 5.13 16.02
N PRO A 8 14.52 4.66 17.01
CA PRO A 8 13.64 3.51 16.83
C PRO A 8 12.56 3.78 15.80
N ARG A 9 12.17 2.73 15.08
CA ARG A 9 11.06 2.74 14.14
C ARG A 9 10.06 1.65 14.46
N GLU A 10 8.79 2.02 14.48
CA GLU A 10 7.70 1.11 14.83
C GLU A 10 6.91 0.69 13.60
N ALA A 11 6.57 -0.61 13.55
CA ALA A 11 5.73 -1.19 12.52
C ALA A 11 4.29 -1.23 13.03
N LEU A 12 3.33 -0.82 12.21
CA LEU A 12 1.97 -1.31 12.31
C LEU A 12 1.86 -2.57 11.48
N ILE A 13 1.61 -3.71 12.11
CA ILE A 13 1.41 -4.98 11.42
C ILE A 13 -0.09 -5.25 11.38
N VAL A 14 -0.62 -5.49 10.17
CA VAL A 14 -2.03 -5.79 9.96
C VAL A 14 -2.14 -7.13 9.26
N THR A 15 -2.87 -8.05 9.90
CA THR A 15 -3.24 -9.34 9.34
C THR A 15 -4.75 -9.48 9.48
N PRO A 16 -5.50 -9.80 8.40
CA PRO A 16 -6.91 -10.13 8.55
C PRO A 16 -7.10 -11.34 9.48
N ASP A 17 -8.09 -11.28 10.36
CA ASP A 17 -8.43 -12.34 11.31
C ASP A 17 -9.12 -13.54 10.64
N ARG A 18 -9.83 -13.28 9.53
CA ARG A 18 -10.51 -14.28 8.70
C ARG A 18 -10.04 -14.24 7.25
N GLU A 19 -10.32 -15.31 6.52
CA GLU A 19 -10.06 -15.36 5.08
C GLU A 19 -10.90 -14.29 4.36
N MET A 20 -10.22 -13.50 3.54
CA MET A 20 -10.77 -12.49 2.66
C MET A 20 -10.45 -12.87 1.22
N VAL A 21 -11.48 -13.30 0.49
CA VAL A 21 -11.41 -13.56 -0.95
C VAL A 21 -11.94 -12.32 -1.66
N VAL A 22 -11.08 -11.64 -2.42
CA VAL A 22 -11.44 -10.43 -3.15
C VAL A 22 -11.78 -10.81 -4.59
N GLY A 23 -13.07 -10.75 -4.92
CA GLY A 23 -13.63 -11.25 -6.18
C GLY A 23 -14.46 -10.22 -6.94
N ARG A 24 -15.42 -10.72 -7.73
CA ARG A 24 -16.29 -9.90 -8.61
C ARG A 24 -17.08 -8.84 -7.87
N ASP A 25 -17.56 -9.14 -6.65
CA ASP A 25 -18.31 -8.17 -5.85
C ASP A 25 -17.50 -6.89 -5.62
N ARG A 26 -16.22 -7.03 -5.25
CA ARG A 26 -15.34 -5.88 -5.05
C ARG A 26 -15.02 -5.17 -6.37
N LEU A 27 -14.85 -5.93 -7.45
CA LEU A 27 -14.63 -5.36 -8.78
C LEU A 27 -15.83 -4.53 -9.23
N ASP A 28 -17.05 -5.02 -9.04
CA ASP A 28 -18.29 -4.36 -9.42
C ASP A 28 -18.58 -3.12 -8.55
N ASP A 29 -18.19 -3.14 -7.28
CA ASP A 29 -18.21 -1.94 -6.44
C ASP A 29 -17.25 -0.87 -6.97
N LEU A 30 -16.02 -1.28 -7.29
CA LEU A 30 -14.98 -0.37 -7.80
C LEU A 30 -15.29 0.15 -9.22
N ARG A 31 -16.05 -0.59 -10.03
CA ARG A 31 -16.56 -0.10 -11.32
C ARG A 31 -17.55 1.06 -11.15
N ARG A 32 -18.27 1.09 -10.02
CA ARG A 32 -19.23 2.16 -9.70
C ARG A 32 -18.55 3.34 -9.03
N VAL A 33 -17.70 3.09 -8.05
CA VAL A 33 -17.00 4.13 -7.28
C VAL A 33 -15.60 3.65 -6.89
N ASP A 34 -14.58 4.41 -7.25
CA ASP A 34 -13.18 4.14 -6.87
C ASP A 34 -12.89 4.55 -5.41
N ASP A 35 -13.63 3.99 -4.45
CA ASP A 35 -13.48 4.29 -3.02
C ASP A 35 -12.78 3.19 -2.22
N PRO A 36 -12.08 3.55 -1.12
CA PRO A 36 -11.45 2.59 -0.22
C PRO A 36 -12.46 1.56 0.30
N GLY A 37 -12.02 0.30 0.40
CA GLY A 37 -12.85 -0.79 0.91
C GLY A 37 -12.88 -0.82 2.44
N ALA A 38 -13.69 -1.72 3.01
CA ALA A 38 -13.77 -1.89 4.47
C ALA A 38 -12.40 -2.19 5.13
N LEU A 39 -11.55 -2.96 4.44
CA LEU A 39 -10.18 -3.25 4.88
C LEU A 39 -9.32 -1.99 4.99
N ASP A 40 -9.40 -1.11 3.99
CA ASP A 40 -8.66 0.16 3.98
C ASP A 40 -9.06 1.05 5.15
N TRP A 41 -10.35 1.16 5.43
CA TRP A 41 -10.86 1.90 6.58
C TRP A 41 -10.38 1.31 7.91
N THR A 42 -10.36 -0.02 8.00
CA THR A 42 -9.86 -0.75 9.18
C THR A 42 -8.37 -0.47 9.40
N ILE A 43 -7.57 -0.44 8.34
CA ILE A 43 -6.14 -0.08 8.38
C ILE A 43 -5.96 1.37 8.86
N LEU A 44 -6.78 2.31 8.37
CA LEU A 44 -6.73 3.71 8.81
C LEU A 44 -7.07 3.86 10.30
N ASP A 45 -8.08 3.13 10.79
CA ASP A 45 -8.45 3.14 12.20
C ASP A 45 -7.40 2.47 13.09
N ALA A 46 -6.71 1.45 12.59
CA ALA A 46 -5.54 0.90 13.27
C ALA A 46 -4.41 1.94 13.33
N ALA A 47 -4.08 2.60 12.22
CA ALA A 47 -3.03 3.62 12.18
C ALA A 47 -3.29 4.78 13.17
N ARG A 48 -4.54 5.22 13.30
CA ARG A 48 -4.93 6.24 14.30
C ARG A 48 -4.66 5.83 15.74
N ARG A 49 -4.79 4.54 16.06
CA ARG A 49 -4.52 3.99 17.39
C ARG A 49 -3.03 3.75 17.65
N HIS A 50 -2.19 3.83 16.62
CA HIS A 50 -0.75 3.62 16.68
C HIS A 50 0.01 4.83 16.11
N PRO A 51 -0.06 6.02 16.75
CA PRO A 51 0.47 7.27 16.19
C PRO A 51 2.00 7.30 16.06
N ASN A 52 2.71 6.38 16.72
CA ASN A 52 4.18 6.27 16.66
C ASN A 52 4.66 5.34 15.54
N ALA A 53 3.76 4.57 14.91
CA ALA A 53 4.12 3.67 13.83
C ALA A 53 4.59 4.46 12.60
N ASN A 54 5.70 4.02 12.00
CA ASN A 54 6.33 4.69 10.87
C ASN A 54 6.22 3.90 9.58
N TYR A 55 5.76 2.65 9.63
CA TYR A 55 5.53 1.84 8.46
C TYR A 55 4.43 0.81 8.70
N LEU A 56 3.69 0.49 7.64
CA LEU A 56 2.66 -0.53 7.62
C LEU A 56 3.22 -1.81 7.00
N ILE A 57 2.93 -2.94 7.63
CA ILE A 57 3.11 -4.27 7.04
C ILE A 57 1.76 -4.97 7.02
N PHE A 58 1.16 -5.08 5.84
CA PHE A 58 0.00 -5.90 5.60
C PHE A 58 0.44 -7.35 5.31
N ARG A 59 -0.13 -8.31 6.02
CA ARG A 59 0.16 -9.74 5.86
C ARG A 59 -1.05 -10.46 5.27
N ALA A 60 -0.84 -11.15 4.16
CA ALA A 60 -1.87 -11.99 3.55
C ALA A 60 -2.00 -13.38 4.18
N ARG A 61 -1.18 -13.73 5.19
CA ARG A 61 -1.27 -14.99 5.93
C ARG A 61 -1.33 -14.79 7.44
N GLY A 62 -2.05 -15.70 8.10
CA GLY A 62 -2.18 -15.78 9.54
C GLY A 62 -0.92 -16.34 10.20
N GLU A 63 -0.88 -16.29 11.53
CA GLU A 63 0.20 -16.92 12.31
C GLU A 63 0.20 -18.45 12.17
N ASP A 64 -0.97 -19.04 11.91
CA ASP A 64 -1.15 -20.45 11.58
C ASP A 64 -0.71 -20.81 10.15
N GLY A 65 -0.20 -19.85 9.39
CA GLY A 65 0.19 -20.01 7.98
C GLY A 65 -0.99 -20.05 7.00
N GLY A 66 -2.23 -20.00 7.50
CA GLY A 66 -3.44 -19.97 6.67
C GLY A 66 -3.53 -18.70 5.82
N VAL A 67 -4.08 -18.83 4.61
CA VAL A 67 -4.29 -17.67 3.74
C VAL A 67 -5.43 -16.81 4.28
N ARG A 68 -5.15 -15.53 4.48
CA ARG A 68 -6.09 -14.53 5.01
C ARG A 68 -6.53 -13.53 3.96
N TYR A 69 -5.76 -13.37 2.90
CA TYR A 69 -6.08 -12.47 1.80
C TYR A 69 -5.62 -13.06 0.48
N ARG A 70 -6.52 -13.12 -0.49
CA ARG A 70 -6.22 -13.54 -1.87
C ARG A 70 -7.26 -13.00 -2.84
N PHE A 71 -6.93 -13.02 -4.12
CA PHE A 71 -7.93 -12.85 -5.16
C PHE A 71 -8.77 -14.10 -5.31
N ASP A 72 -10.00 -13.93 -5.78
CA ASP A 72 -10.85 -15.04 -6.17
C ASP A 72 -10.26 -15.74 -7.41
N ASP A 73 -10.06 -17.06 -7.31
CA ASP A 73 -9.54 -17.89 -8.40
C ASP A 73 -10.53 -17.99 -9.56
N ALA A 74 -11.81 -17.68 -9.33
CA ALA A 74 -12.84 -17.65 -10.37
C ALA A 74 -12.77 -16.40 -11.26
N LEU A 75 -11.94 -15.40 -10.94
CA LEU A 75 -11.72 -14.23 -11.78
C LEU A 75 -10.92 -14.61 -13.02
N SER A 76 -11.39 -14.19 -14.19
CA SER A 76 -10.57 -14.22 -15.40
C SER A 76 -9.31 -13.35 -15.22
N ASP A 77 -8.32 -13.53 -16.09
CA ASP A 77 -7.09 -12.72 -16.01
C ASP A 77 -7.36 -11.24 -16.26
N ASP A 78 -8.32 -10.91 -17.13
CA ASP A 78 -8.72 -9.54 -17.39
C ASP A 78 -9.49 -8.94 -16.20
N GLU A 79 -10.38 -9.72 -15.57
CA GLU A 79 -11.09 -9.29 -14.36
C GLU A 79 -10.11 -9.06 -13.19
N ALA A 80 -9.14 -9.95 -13.00
CA ALA A 80 -8.15 -9.83 -11.94
C ALA A 80 -7.19 -8.65 -12.18
N ARG A 81 -6.81 -8.39 -13.44
CA ARG A 81 -6.03 -7.20 -13.81
C ARG A 81 -6.83 -5.92 -13.57
N GLU A 82 -8.08 -5.87 -14.01
CA GLU A 82 -8.95 -4.72 -13.77
C GLU A 82 -9.13 -4.48 -12.26
N LEU A 83 -9.38 -5.54 -11.49
CA LEU A 83 -9.50 -5.49 -10.04
C LEU A 83 -8.23 -4.90 -9.42
N ALA A 84 -7.05 -5.42 -9.73
CA ALA A 84 -5.79 -4.92 -9.20
C ALA A 84 -5.59 -3.43 -9.52
N GLY A 85 -5.84 -3.00 -10.76
CA GLY A 85 -5.66 -1.62 -11.17
C GLY A 85 -6.64 -0.65 -10.52
N ARG A 86 -7.89 -1.06 -10.32
CA ARG A 86 -8.85 -0.28 -9.55
C ARG A 86 -8.49 -0.24 -8.07
N MET A 87 -8.03 -1.34 -7.51
CA MET A 87 -7.58 -1.39 -6.11
C MET A 87 -6.42 -0.42 -5.88
N VAL A 88 -5.36 -0.44 -6.71
CA VAL A 88 -4.23 0.49 -6.61
C VAL A 88 -4.72 1.94 -6.57
N ARG A 89 -5.60 2.33 -7.50
CA ARG A 89 -6.14 3.69 -7.58
C ARG A 89 -7.00 4.04 -6.36
N SER A 90 -7.89 3.16 -5.94
CA SER A 90 -8.72 3.36 -4.74
C SER A 90 -7.88 3.49 -3.46
N GLN A 91 -6.80 2.71 -3.35
CA GLN A 91 -5.92 2.66 -2.19
C GLN A 91 -5.05 3.90 -2.05
N LEU A 92 -4.81 4.69 -3.11
CA LEU A 92 -4.10 5.98 -3.00
C LEU A 92 -4.77 6.93 -1.99
N LYS A 93 -6.11 6.92 -1.92
CA LYS A 93 -6.86 7.68 -0.90
C LYS A 93 -6.49 7.23 0.53
N THR A 94 -6.30 5.93 0.73
CA THR A 94 -5.84 5.33 1.99
C THR A 94 -4.39 5.69 2.27
N TYR A 95 -3.52 5.50 1.28
CA TYR A 95 -2.08 5.71 1.40
C TYR A 95 -1.74 7.16 1.71
N ARG A 96 -2.41 8.12 1.06
CA ARG A 96 -2.25 9.55 1.38
C ARG A 96 -2.53 9.84 2.86
N ARG A 97 -3.59 9.25 3.42
CA ARG A 97 -3.94 9.44 4.84
C ARG A 97 -2.94 8.77 5.78
N LEU A 98 -2.46 7.57 5.45
CA LEU A 98 -1.41 6.89 6.21
C LEU A 98 -0.10 7.68 6.20
N VAL A 99 0.30 8.16 5.02
CA VAL A 99 1.50 8.98 4.84
C VAL A 99 1.40 10.30 5.58
N ALA A 100 0.24 10.96 5.51
CA ALA A 100 -0.05 12.16 6.28
C ALA A 100 -0.03 11.94 7.81
N ALA A 101 -0.23 10.70 8.26
CA ALA A 101 -0.09 10.28 9.66
C ALA A 101 1.33 9.86 10.04
N GLY A 102 2.32 9.98 9.14
CA GLY A 102 3.73 9.66 9.42
C GLY A 102 4.17 8.27 8.98
N MET A 103 3.34 7.54 8.21
CA MET A 103 3.76 6.27 7.60
C MET A 103 4.66 6.53 6.40
N HIS A 104 5.90 6.09 6.47
CA HIS A 104 6.90 6.28 5.43
C HIS A 104 7.07 5.06 4.52
N LEU A 105 6.39 3.95 4.79
CA LEU A 105 6.48 2.71 4.02
C LEU A 105 5.23 1.86 4.19
N LEU A 106 4.81 1.23 3.09
CA LEU A 106 3.63 0.40 2.97
C LEU A 106 4.05 -0.93 2.32
N LEU A 107 4.20 -1.97 3.13
CA LEU A 107 4.65 -3.29 2.70
C LEU A 107 3.48 -4.26 2.70
N HIS A 108 3.30 -5.01 1.61
CA HIS A 108 2.37 -6.12 1.52
C HIS A 108 3.16 -7.40 1.38
N ALA A 109 3.05 -8.28 2.37
CA ALA A 109 3.78 -9.53 2.50
C ALA A 109 2.86 -10.73 2.33
N GLU A 110 3.46 -11.87 2.01
CA GLU A 110 2.78 -13.18 2.00
C GLU A 110 1.63 -13.28 0.99
N LEU A 111 1.60 -12.38 0.00
CA LEU A 111 0.65 -12.41 -1.11
C LEU A 111 0.95 -13.60 -2.05
N GLY A 112 -0.04 -14.02 -2.83
CA GLY A 112 0.20 -14.95 -3.93
C GLY A 112 1.01 -14.29 -5.06
N PHE A 113 1.69 -15.13 -5.85
CA PHE A 113 2.50 -14.64 -6.98
C PHE A 113 1.67 -13.88 -8.01
N ARG A 114 0.45 -14.35 -8.27
CA ARG A 114 -0.49 -13.70 -9.20
C ARG A 114 -0.81 -12.28 -8.73
N GLU A 115 -1.18 -12.09 -7.47
CA GLU A 115 -1.50 -10.79 -6.90
C GLU A 115 -0.29 -9.86 -6.95
N VAL A 116 0.90 -10.34 -6.60
CA VAL A 116 2.13 -9.52 -6.62
C VAL A 116 2.43 -9.01 -8.02
N GLU A 117 2.36 -9.88 -9.04
CA GLU A 117 2.62 -9.47 -10.42
C GLU A 117 1.58 -8.47 -10.92
N LEU A 118 0.30 -8.71 -10.63
CA LEU A 118 -0.79 -7.78 -10.98
C LEU A 118 -0.62 -6.43 -10.28
N PHE A 119 -0.43 -6.39 -8.96
CA PHE A 119 -0.25 -5.13 -8.24
C PHE A 119 0.97 -4.35 -8.74
N ARG A 120 2.09 -5.03 -9.02
CA ARG A 120 3.28 -4.38 -9.59
C ARG A 120 3.04 -3.86 -11.00
N SER A 121 2.39 -4.65 -11.87
CA SER A 121 2.00 -4.22 -13.22
C SER A 121 1.13 -2.97 -13.16
N GLU A 122 0.04 -3.04 -12.40
CA GLU A 122 -0.94 -1.98 -12.36
C GLU A 122 -0.46 -0.74 -11.59
N THR A 123 0.50 -0.89 -10.67
CA THR A 123 1.21 0.25 -10.09
C THR A 123 1.99 1.03 -11.16
N ARG A 124 2.66 0.33 -12.09
CA ARG A 124 3.38 1.00 -13.20
C ARG A 124 2.42 1.67 -14.17
N VAL A 125 1.27 1.04 -14.45
CA VAL A 125 0.22 1.62 -15.29
C VAL A 125 -0.32 2.90 -14.65
N ALA A 126 -0.70 2.86 -13.38
CA ALA A 126 -1.21 4.02 -12.64
C ALA A 126 -0.18 5.15 -12.58
N LEU A 127 1.10 4.85 -12.34
CA LEU A 127 2.17 5.84 -12.38
C LEU A 127 2.27 6.50 -13.76
N ALA A 128 2.30 5.69 -14.83
CA ALA A 128 2.37 6.19 -16.19
C ALA A 128 1.14 7.01 -16.60
N GLU A 129 -0.05 6.73 -16.04
CA GLU A 129 -1.25 7.53 -16.25
C GLU A 129 -1.13 8.92 -15.59
N ILE A 130 -0.61 8.98 -14.36
CA ILE A 130 -0.34 10.26 -13.68
C ILE A 130 0.68 11.09 -14.46
N GLU A 131 1.75 10.46 -14.96
CA GLU A 131 2.78 11.13 -15.77
C GLU A 131 2.27 11.61 -17.13
N ARG A 132 1.27 10.94 -17.70
CA ARG A 132 0.68 11.28 -19.01
C ARG A 132 -0.46 12.29 -18.92
N ALA A 133 -1.04 12.50 -17.74
CA ALA A 133 -2.07 13.51 -17.55
C ALA A 133 -1.52 14.87 -18.01
N SER A 134 -2.15 15.47 -19.03
CA SER A 134 -1.64 16.68 -19.66
C SER A 134 -1.66 17.86 -18.68
N GLY A 135 -0.49 18.43 -18.40
CA GLY A 135 -0.31 19.52 -17.43
C GLY A 135 0.79 19.19 -16.43
N LEU A 136 1.17 20.17 -15.60
CA LEU A 136 1.95 19.87 -14.41
C LEU A 136 1.03 19.16 -13.41
N PRO A 137 1.42 18.00 -12.85
CA PRO A 137 0.59 17.33 -11.85
C PRO A 137 0.32 18.28 -10.69
N ASP A 138 -0.93 18.33 -10.23
CA ASP A 138 -1.24 19.04 -8.99
C ASP A 138 -0.51 18.39 -7.80
N ALA A 139 -0.50 19.06 -6.65
CA ALA A 139 0.25 18.59 -5.49
C ALA A 139 -0.22 17.21 -4.98
N VAL A 140 -1.50 16.86 -5.18
CA VAL A 140 -2.07 15.57 -4.81
C VAL A 140 -1.59 14.48 -5.77
N GLN A 141 -1.64 14.73 -7.07
CA GLN A 141 -1.13 13.80 -8.10
C GLN A 141 0.38 13.58 -7.96
N ALA A 142 1.14 14.63 -7.66
CA ALA A 142 2.57 14.52 -7.41
C ALA A 142 2.87 13.69 -6.15
N LEU A 143 2.04 13.79 -5.11
CA LEU A 143 2.14 12.92 -3.93
C LEU A 143 1.76 11.47 -4.27
N ASP A 144 0.69 11.24 -5.02
CA ASP A 144 0.24 9.91 -5.43
C ASP A 144 1.33 9.18 -6.24
N ALA A 145 1.92 9.85 -7.24
CA ALA A 145 3.05 9.31 -8.00
C ALA A 145 4.23 8.94 -7.08
N TRP A 146 4.56 9.81 -6.12
CA TRP A 146 5.64 9.57 -5.17
C TRP A 146 5.37 8.37 -4.26
N ILE A 147 4.13 8.19 -3.79
CA ILE A 147 3.70 7.05 -2.97
C ILE A 147 3.89 5.74 -3.75
N LEU A 148 3.40 5.69 -5.00
CA LEU A 148 3.51 4.50 -5.84
C LEU A 148 4.97 4.17 -6.17
N GLN A 149 5.78 5.18 -6.45
CA GLN A 149 7.16 4.99 -6.89
C GLN A 149 8.09 4.59 -5.74
N HIS A 150 7.80 5.01 -4.51
CA HIS A 150 8.81 4.97 -3.44
C HIS A 150 8.38 4.37 -2.12
N LEU A 151 7.08 4.23 -1.86
CA LEU A 151 6.58 3.85 -0.53
C LEU A 151 5.79 2.55 -0.53
N THR A 152 5.28 2.09 -1.68
CA THR A 152 4.40 0.92 -1.76
C THR A 152 5.13 -0.28 -2.37
N TYR A 153 5.16 -1.41 -1.65
CA TYR A 153 5.87 -2.61 -2.07
C TYR A 153 5.04 -3.88 -1.85
N PHE A 154 5.05 -4.78 -2.83
CA PHE A 154 4.32 -6.05 -2.81
C PHE A 154 5.29 -7.22 -2.91
N PHE A 155 5.13 -8.22 -2.03
CA PHE A 155 5.99 -9.39 -1.94
C PHE A 155 5.21 -10.69 -1.76
N ALA A 156 5.71 -11.74 -2.43
CA ALA A 156 5.29 -13.13 -2.26
C ALA A 156 6.17 -13.90 -1.25
N ILE A 157 7.00 -13.18 -0.47
CA ILE A 157 7.87 -13.76 0.54
C ILE A 157 7.17 -13.81 1.91
N SER A 158 7.63 -14.70 2.78
CA SER A 158 7.14 -14.80 4.15
C SER A 158 7.38 -13.50 4.94
N TYR A 159 6.56 -13.28 5.96
CA TYR A 159 6.76 -12.14 6.87
C TYR A 159 8.15 -12.17 7.53
N ALA A 160 8.61 -13.34 7.98
CA ALA A 160 9.95 -13.49 8.55
C ALA A 160 11.05 -13.03 7.59
N LYS A 161 11.00 -13.48 6.32
CA LYS A 161 11.98 -13.09 5.29
C LYS A 161 11.93 -11.60 4.98
N LEU A 162 10.74 -11.00 4.94
CA LEU A 162 10.59 -9.56 4.77
C LEU A 162 11.28 -8.78 5.89
N ILE A 163 11.10 -9.20 7.14
CA ILE A 163 11.70 -8.55 8.32
C ILE A 163 13.22 -8.75 8.36
N GLU A 164 13.71 -9.94 8.08
CA GLU A 164 15.12 -10.29 8.26
C GLU A 164 16.00 -9.80 7.10
N GLU A 165 15.51 -9.87 5.85
CA GLU A 165 16.35 -9.64 4.68
C GLU A 165 16.02 -8.34 3.93
N THR A 166 14.74 -8.00 3.84
CA THR A 166 14.28 -6.93 2.94
C THR A 166 14.16 -5.60 3.66
N LEU A 167 13.48 -5.57 4.81
CA LEU A 167 13.21 -4.36 5.57
C LEU A 167 14.49 -3.62 6.01
N PRO A 168 15.56 -4.28 6.50
CA PRO A 168 16.81 -3.61 6.86
C PRO A 168 17.43 -2.85 5.70
N SER A 169 17.26 -3.35 4.47
CA SER A 169 17.76 -2.70 3.25
C SER A 169 16.90 -1.51 2.81
N LEU A 170 15.58 -1.55 3.11
CA LEU A 170 14.66 -0.46 2.77
C LEU A 170 14.76 0.71 3.75
N LEU A 171 14.94 0.46 5.05
CA LEU A 171 14.91 1.50 6.09
C LEU A 171 15.84 2.70 5.80
N PRO A 172 17.13 2.53 5.44
CA PRO A 172 18.01 3.67 5.17
C PRO A 172 17.60 4.50 3.95
N LEU A 173 16.98 3.88 2.94
CA LEU A 173 16.45 4.61 1.78
C LEU A 173 15.28 5.50 2.19
N LEU A 174 14.44 5.03 3.09
CA LEU A 174 13.24 5.73 3.53
C LEU A 174 13.57 6.90 4.45
N GLU A 175 14.53 6.73 5.34
CA GLU A 175 15.01 7.83 6.19
C GLU A 175 15.57 8.99 5.38
N ARG A 176 16.18 8.70 4.23
CA ARG A 176 16.63 9.72 3.28
C ARG A 176 15.49 10.42 2.56
N ARG A 177 14.34 9.75 2.39
CA ARG A 177 13.14 10.25 1.69
C ARG A 177 12.14 10.96 2.61
N ALA A 178 12.23 10.76 3.93
CA ALA A 178 11.28 11.30 4.90
C ALA A 178 11.12 12.84 4.84
N PRO A 179 12.19 13.66 4.66
CA PRO A 179 12.04 15.10 4.47
C PRO A 179 11.22 15.46 3.21
N GLN A 180 11.54 14.84 2.07
CA GLN A 180 10.82 15.08 0.81
C GLN A 180 9.37 14.64 0.92
N LEU A 181 9.10 13.53 1.63
CA LEU A 181 7.74 13.07 1.88
C LEU A 181 6.94 14.11 2.67
N ARG A 182 7.54 14.69 3.73
CA ARG A 182 6.90 15.74 4.52
C ARG A 182 6.57 16.96 3.66
N GLU A 183 7.51 17.44 2.87
CA GLU A 183 7.30 18.57 1.96
C GLU A 183 6.14 18.32 0.99
N ARG A 184 6.06 17.11 0.42
CA ARG A 184 4.98 16.72 -0.50
C ARG A 184 3.63 16.62 0.18
N VAL A 185 3.59 16.09 1.40
CA VAL A 185 2.35 16.04 2.20
C VAL A 185 1.84 17.45 2.50
N GLU A 186 2.71 18.35 2.93
CA GLU A 186 2.33 19.74 3.20
C GLU A 186 1.85 20.47 1.93
N ALA A 187 2.53 20.28 0.81
CA ALA A 187 2.09 20.82 -0.49
C ALA A 187 0.70 20.29 -0.89
N ALA A 188 0.44 18.99 -0.71
CA ALA A 188 -0.85 18.38 -1.03
C ALA A 188 -1.96 18.87 -0.09
N ARG A 189 -1.66 19.11 1.19
CA ARG A 189 -2.62 19.68 2.17
C ARG A 189 -3.03 21.11 1.82
N ALA A 190 -2.09 21.92 1.31
CA ALA A 190 -2.36 23.30 0.92
C ALA A 190 -3.19 23.44 -0.36
N ALA A 191 -3.34 22.35 -1.14
CA ALA A 191 -4.04 22.35 -2.42
C ALA A 191 -5.52 21.91 -2.35
N VAL A 192 -6.00 21.50 -1.17
CA VAL A 192 -7.37 21.02 -0.90
C VAL A 192 -8.07 21.99 0.05
#